data_AF-A0A6C0F741-F1
#
_entry.id   AF-A0A6C0F741-F1
#
_cell.length_a   1.000
_cell.length_b   1.000
_cell.length_c   1.000
_cell.angle_alpha   90.00
_cell.angle_beta   90.00
_cell.angle_gamma   90.00
#
_symmetry.space_group_name_H-M   'P 1'
#
loop_
_entity.id
_entity.type
_entity.pdbx_description
1 polymer ?
#
loop_
_entity_poly.entity_id
_entity_poly.type
_entity_poly.pdbx_seq_one_letter_code
_entity_poly.pdbx_strand_id
1 'polypeptide(L)'
;MADNICSICGDELNSEYPHTLKCNHSYHYQCILLSFKNMNNNECPTCRGGNNLLPLVNGLKKVYEGIHDTTHLQSFSNHTCNMVLKKGKNKGSKCSKNCILGREYCKVHYDKMKKDGEINK
;
A
#
# COMPACT_ATOMS: atom_id res chain seq x y z
N MET A 1 7.09 -23.39 8.20
CA MET A 1 6.44 -22.13 8.59
C MET A 1 6.80 -21.12 7.52
N ALA A 2 5.86 -20.74 6.65
CA ALA A 2 6.15 -19.76 5.59
C ALA A 2 6.19 -18.39 6.25
N ASP A 3 7.39 -17.83 6.34
CA ASP A 3 7.69 -16.61 7.04
C ASP A 3 7.09 -15.42 6.27
N ASN A 4 5.97 -14.89 6.76
CA ASN A 4 5.29 -13.71 6.19
C ASN A 4 6.05 -12.43 6.58
N ILE A 5 7.35 -12.37 6.30
CA ILE A 5 8.22 -11.25 6.68
C ILE A 5 8.74 -10.56 5.41
N CYS A 6 8.79 -9.24 5.47
CA CYS A 6 9.38 -8.42 4.42
C CYS A 6 10.91 -8.52 4.50
N SER A 7 11.56 -9.05 3.46
CA SER A 7 13.02 -9.22 3.45
C SER A 7 13.83 -7.91 3.38
N ILE A 8 13.17 -6.75 3.27
CA ILE A 8 13.82 -5.44 3.22
C ILE A 8 13.91 -4.82 4.62
N CYS A 9 12.86 -4.91 5.43
CA CYS A 9 12.82 -4.30 6.77
C CYS A 9 12.87 -5.31 7.92
N GLY A 10 12.56 -6.59 7.67
CA GLY A 10 12.51 -7.63 8.70
C GLY A 10 11.21 -7.69 9.50
N ASP A 11 10.20 -6.88 9.15
CA ASP A 11 8.88 -6.87 9.80
C ASP A 11 7.84 -7.76 9.09
N GLU A 12 6.78 -8.13 9.80
CA GLU A 12 5.64 -8.89 9.26
C GLU A 12 4.98 -8.16 8.08
N LEU A 13 4.75 -8.87 6.96
CA LEU A 13 4.11 -8.36 5.74
C LEU A 13 2.72 -7.77 5.99
N ASN A 14 1.97 -8.33 6.96
CA ASN A 14 0.63 -7.86 7.33
C ASN A 14 0.60 -6.50 8.04
N SER A 15 1.75 -6.02 8.53
CA SER A 15 1.83 -4.73 9.23
C SER A 15 1.45 -3.56 8.30
N GLU A 16 1.90 -3.61 7.04
CA GLU A 16 1.63 -2.61 6.02
C GLU A 16 0.92 -3.24 4.81
N TYR A 17 0.90 -2.54 3.67
CA TYR A 17 0.31 -3.10 2.44
C TYR A 17 1.34 -4.00 1.76
N PRO A 18 1.15 -5.34 1.74
CA PRO A 18 2.08 -6.25 1.09
C PRO A 18 1.87 -6.21 -0.43
N HIS A 19 2.95 -6.42 -1.16
CA HIS A 19 2.95 -6.55 -2.60
C HIS A 19 3.89 -7.68 -3.02
N THR A 20 3.39 -8.58 -3.85
CA THR A 20 4.13 -9.72 -4.39
C THR A 20 4.54 -9.42 -5.83
N LEU A 21 5.83 -9.50 -6.08
CA LEU A 21 6.41 -9.30 -7.41
C LEU A 21 6.17 -10.53 -8.31
N LYS A 22 6.41 -10.38 -9.62
CA LYS A 22 6.27 -11.48 -10.60
C LYS A 22 7.17 -12.68 -10.29
N CYS A 23 8.30 -12.43 -9.63
CA CYS A 23 9.24 -13.45 -9.16
C CYS A 23 8.81 -14.14 -7.85
N ASN A 24 7.57 -13.92 -7.39
CA ASN A 24 6.98 -14.51 -6.19
C ASN A 24 7.61 -14.09 -4.85
N HIS A 25 8.42 -13.02 -4.86
CA HIS A 25 8.91 -12.40 -3.63
C HIS A 25 7.94 -11.32 -3.14
N SER A 26 7.64 -11.35 -1.85
CA SER A 26 6.69 -10.44 -1.21
C SER A 26 7.40 -9.45 -0.30
N TYR A 27 7.02 -8.18 -0.41
CA TYR A 27 7.56 -7.08 0.40
C TYR A 27 6.44 -6.14 0.79
N HIS A 28 6.65 -5.25 1.77
CA HIS A 28 5.77 -4.09 1.89
C HIS A 28 5.93 -3.22 0.65
N TYR A 29 4.81 -2.76 0.10
CA TYR A 29 4.78 -1.90 -1.09
C TYR A 29 5.71 -0.70 -0.93
N GLN A 30 5.73 -0.08 0.26
CA GLN A 30 6.57 1.08 0.52
C GLN A 30 8.07 0.73 0.57
N CYS A 31 8.42 -0.44 1.11
CA CYS A 31 9.80 -0.92 1.15
C CYS A 31 10.34 -1.18 -0.27
N ILE A 32 9.57 -1.89 -1.10
CA ILE A 32 10.00 -2.19 -2.47
C ILE A 32 10.04 -0.93 -3.34
N LEU A 33 9.08 -0.01 -3.17
CA LEU A 33 9.09 1.29 -3.84
C LEU A 33 10.35 2.09 -3.50
N LEU A 34 10.72 2.13 -2.21
CA LEU A 34 11.94 2.82 -1.77
C LEU A 34 13.19 2.17 -2.36
N SER A 35 13.24 0.83 -2.41
CA SER A 35 14.33 0.07 -3.02
C SER A 35 14.50 0.43 -4.49
N PHE A 36 13.42 0.34 -5.29
CA PHE A 36 13.44 0.68 -6.72
C PHE A 36 13.87 2.12 -6.96
N LYS A 37 13.38 3.05 -6.12
CA LYS A 37 13.77 4.46 -6.20
C LYS A 37 15.25 4.68 -5.89
N ASN A 38 15.80 4.01 -4.87
CA ASN A 38 17.19 4.19 -4.46
C ASN A 38 18.17 3.54 -5.45
N MET A 39 17.81 2.38 -6.00
CA MET A 39 18.63 1.66 -6.98
C MET A 39 18.44 2.17 -8.41
N ASN A 40 17.42 3.01 -8.64
CA ASN A 40 17.01 3.51 -9.96
C ASN A 40 16.76 2.37 -10.99
N ASN A 41 16.23 1.24 -10.51
CA ASN A 41 15.88 0.07 -11.31
C ASN A 41 14.57 -0.55 -10.78
N ASN A 42 14.07 -1.55 -11.50
CA ASN A 42 12.86 -2.30 -11.15
C ASN A 42 13.16 -3.79 -10.90
N GLU A 43 14.37 -4.05 -10.39
CA GLU A 43 14.89 -5.39 -10.15
C GLU A 43 14.54 -5.84 -8.74
N CYS A 44 14.05 -7.07 -8.61
CA CYS A 44 13.74 -7.66 -7.31
C CYS A 44 14.98 -7.66 -6.39
N PRO A 45 14.90 -7.16 -5.14
CA PRO A 45 16.03 -7.14 -4.22
C PRO A 45 16.58 -8.53 -3.86
N THR A 46 15.73 -9.56 -3.90
CA THR A 46 16.13 -10.93 -3.52
C THR A 46 16.72 -11.72 -4.69
N CYS A 47 16.08 -11.72 -5.86
CA CYS A 47 16.51 -12.54 -7.00
C CYS A 47 17.04 -11.75 -8.19
N ARG A 48 17.00 -10.40 -8.15
CA ARG A 48 17.39 -9.50 -9.25
C ARG A 48 16.60 -9.71 -10.55
N GLY A 49 15.46 -10.41 -10.49
CA GLY A 49 14.56 -10.49 -11.64
C GLY A 49 14.05 -9.10 -11.98
N GLY A 50 14.26 -8.63 -13.21
CA GLY A 50 13.82 -7.31 -13.69
C GLY A 50 12.35 -7.26 -14.10
N ASN A 51 11.93 -6.12 -14.68
CA ASN A 51 10.59 -5.90 -15.25
C ASN A 51 9.43 -6.00 -14.23
N ASN A 52 9.68 -5.60 -12.99
CA ASN A 52 8.65 -5.50 -11.96
C ASN A 52 8.10 -4.07 -11.91
N LEU A 53 6.90 -3.88 -12.46
CA LEU A 53 6.20 -2.60 -12.35
C LEU A 53 5.20 -2.68 -11.19
N LEU A 54 5.21 -1.66 -10.33
CA LEU A 54 4.29 -1.56 -9.21
C LEU A 54 2.92 -1.04 -9.69
N PRO A 55 1.81 -1.65 -9.26
CA PRO A 55 0.47 -1.22 -9.65
C PRO A 55 0.11 0.12 -8.99
N LEU A 56 -0.71 0.93 -9.66
CA LEU A 56 -1.25 2.15 -9.07
C LEU A 56 -2.33 1.81 -8.04
N VAL A 57 -2.01 1.96 -6.76
CA VAL A 57 -2.91 1.64 -5.65
C VAL A 57 -3.42 2.90 -4.94
N ASN A 58 -4.59 2.80 -4.32
CA ASN A 58 -5.17 3.91 -3.57
C ASN A 58 -4.28 4.37 -2.42
N GLY A 59 -4.30 5.65 -2.07
CA GLY A 59 -3.41 6.27 -1.09
C GLY A 59 -1.98 6.51 -1.60
N LEU A 60 -1.69 6.26 -2.88
CA LEU A 60 -0.40 6.56 -3.49
C LEU A 60 -0.23 8.07 -3.65
N LYS A 61 0.83 8.62 -3.05
CA LYS A 61 1.11 10.06 -3.02
C LYS A 61 1.74 10.57 -4.32
N LYS A 62 2.58 9.76 -4.96
CA LYS A 62 3.34 10.10 -6.16
C LYS A 62 3.51 8.86 -7.03
N VAL A 63 3.36 9.04 -8.33
CA VAL A 63 3.66 8.04 -9.36
C VAL A 63 5.07 8.32 -9.88
N TYR A 64 5.85 7.27 -10.07
CA TYR A 64 7.21 7.36 -10.62
C TYR A 64 7.28 6.53 -11.90
N GLU A 65 7.64 7.17 -13.01
CA GLU A 65 7.85 6.54 -14.31
C GLU A 65 8.99 5.51 -14.24
N GLY A 66 8.85 4.37 -14.92
CA GLY A 66 9.80 3.24 -14.88
C GLY A 66 9.71 2.36 -13.63
N ILE A 67 9.06 2.83 -12.56
CA ILE A 67 8.79 2.07 -11.33
C ILE A 67 7.34 1.59 -11.27
N HIS A 68 6.39 2.47 -11.61
CA HIS A 68 4.97 2.15 -11.62
C HIS A 68 4.48 1.80 -13.02
N ASP A 69 3.46 0.94 -13.08
CA ASP A 69 2.73 0.69 -14.32
C ASP A 69 1.86 1.90 -14.66
N THR A 70 2.24 2.65 -15.69
CA THR A 70 1.54 3.88 -16.11
C THR A 70 0.45 3.63 -17.15
N THR A 71 0.20 2.37 -17.53
CA THR A 71 -0.79 1.98 -18.54
C THR A 71 -2.17 2.55 -18.24
N HIS A 72 -2.54 2.60 -16.96
CA HIS A 72 -3.85 3.09 -16.49
C HIS A 72 -3.77 4.43 -15.75
N LEU A 73 -2.73 5.23 -15.97
CA LEU A 73 -2.51 6.48 -15.22
C LEU A 73 -3.65 7.49 -15.38
N GLN A 74 -4.25 7.61 -16.58
CA GLN A 74 -5.37 8.53 -16.82
C GLN A 74 -6.64 8.17 -16.04
N SER A 75 -6.82 6.90 -15.70
CA SER A 75 -7.98 6.41 -14.94
C SER A 75 -7.69 6.32 -13.44
N PHE A 76 -6.44 6.51 -13.04
CA PHE A 76 -6.05 6.44 -11.64
C PHE A 76 -6.48 7.69 -10.89
N SER A 77 -7.36 7.50 -9.91
CA SER A 77 -7.75 8.53 -8.96
C SER A 77 -7.79 7.96 -7.55
N ASN A 78 -7.21 8.70 -6.60
CA ASN A 78 -7.29 8.35 -5.20
C ASN A 78 -8.68 8.70 -4.66
N HIS A 79 -9.30 7.76 -3.94
CA HIS A 79 -10.56 8.02 -3.25
C HIS A 79 -10.30 8.32 -1.76
N THR A 80 -11.24 9.07 -1.16
CA THR A 80 -11.23 9.38 0.27
C THR A 80 -11.75 8.22 1.10
N CYS A 81 -11.41 8.21 2.39
CA CYS A 81 -11.76 7.17 3.35
C CYS A 81 -13.25 6.79 3.33
N ASN A 82 -13.53 5.49 3.23
CA ASN A 82 -14.90 4.98 3.12
C ASN A 82 -15.69 4.96 4.44
N MET A 83 -15.07 5.29 5.57
CA MET A 83 -15.71 5.22 6.88
C MET A 83 -16.73 6.35 7.09
N VAL A 84 -17.93 5.99 7.53
CA VAL A 84 -19.01 6.91 7.89
C VAL A 84 -18.87 7.36 9.35
N LEU A 85 -18.88 8.67 9.57
CA LEU A 85 -18.69 9.26 10.90
C LEU A 85 -19.89 8.95 11.81
N LYS A 86 -19.65 8.27 12.93
CA LYS A 86 -20.71 7.89 13.90
C LYS A 86 -21.06 8.99 14.92
N LYS A 87 -20.25 10.05 15.03
CA LYS A 87 -20.37 11.12 16.06
C LYS A 87 -19.97 12.49 15.50
N GLY A 88 -20.32 13.56 16.22
CA GLY A 88 -19.93 14.94 15.92
C GLY A 88 -20.83 15.65 14.90
N LYS A 89 -20.45 16.87 14.52
CA LYS A 89 -21.22 17.74 13.61
C LYS A 89 -21.49 17.11 12.23
N ASN A 90 -20.57 16.26 11.76
CA ASN A 90 -20.64 15.59 10.46
C ASN A 90 -21.08 14.12 10.56
N LYS A 91 -21.84 13.75 11.61
CA LYS A 91 -22.35 12.40 11.77
C LYS A 91 -23.20 11.99 10.56
N GLY A 92 -22.99 10.78 10.06
CA GLY A 92 -23.66 10.25 8.86
C GLY A 92 -22.93 10.54 7.55
N SER A 93 -21.96 11.45 7.53
CA SER A 93 -21.15 11.74 6.35
C SER A 93 -19.91 10.84 6.24
N LYS A 94 -19.44 10.61 5.01
CA LYS A 94 -18.15 9.93 4.75
C LYS A 94 -16.98 10.77 5.24
N CYS A 95 -15.93 10.10 5.66
CA CYS A 95 -14.69 10.74 6.06
C CYS A 95 -13.99 11.40 4.86
N SER A 96 -13.70 12.69 4.97
CA SER A 96 -13.00 13.46 3.93
C SER A 96 -11.47 13.29 3.92
N LYS A 97 -10.92 12.37 4.72
CA LYS A 97 -9.46 12.15 4.80
C LYS A 97 -9.00 11.18 3.71
N ASN A 98 -7.81 11.40 3.18
CA ASN A 98 -7.16 10.47 2.25
C ASN A 98 -6.87 9.13 2.91
N CYS A 99 -6.98 8.07 2.12
CA CYS A 99 -6.67 6.71 2.55
C CYS A 99 -5.16 6.49 2.72
N ILE A 100 -4.81 5.50 3.54
CA ILE A 100 -3.45 4.97 3.55
C ILE A 100 -3.20 4.08 2.35
N LEU A 101 -1.93 3.94 2.00
CA LEU A 101 -1.48 3.22 0.81
C LEU A 101 -2.05 1.79 0.76
N GLY A 102 -2.63 1.44 -0.38
CA GLY A 102 -3.24 0.14 -0.66
C GLY A 102 -4.50 -0.18 0.14
N ARG A 103 -5.12 0.80 0.80
CA ARG A 103 -6.33 0.58 1.62
C ARG A 103 -7.44 1.57 1.32
N GLU A 104 -8.62 1.30 1.87
CA GLU A 104 -9.84 2.09 1.69
C GLU A 104 -10.15 3.03 2.88
N TYR A 105 -9.25 3.07 3.87
CA TYR A 105 -9.43 3.82 5.11
C TYR A 105 -8.25 4.74 5.38
N CYS A 106 -8.51 5.88 6.05
CA CYS A 106 -7.44 6.74 6.54
C CYS A 106 -6.76 6.13 7.77
N LYS A 107 -5.55 6.61 8.11
CA LYS A 107 -4.72 6.04 9.19
C LYS A 107 -5.49 5.94 10.51
N VAL A 108 -6.22 7.00 10.87
CA VAL A 108 -6.98 7.07 12.12
C VAL A 108 -8.09 6.02 12.18
N HIS A 109 -8.79 5.82 11.08
CA HIS A 109 -9.90 4.86 11.03
C HIS A 109 -9.39 3.43 10.92
N TYR A 110 -8.33 3.19 10.15
CA TYR A 110 -7.69 1.89 10.09
C TYR A 110 -7.16 1.45 11.47
N ASP A 111 -6.45 2.32 12.19
CA ASP A 111 -5.94 2.04 13.53
C ASP A 111 -7.07 1.76 14.53
N LYS A 112 -8.17 2.51 14.42
CA LYS A 112 -9.36 2.27 15.24
C LYS A 112 -10.00 0.91 14.93
N MET A 113 -10.17 0.56 13.66
CA MET A 113 -10.74 -0.73 13.25
C MET A 113 -9.86 -1.90 13.69
N LYS A 114 -8.52 -1.73 13.64
CA LYS A 114 -7.56 -2.69 14.17
C LYS A 114 -7.72 -2.89 15.68
N LYS A 115 -8.00 -1.83 16.44
CA LYS A 115 -8.26 -1.90 17.89
C LYS A 115 -9.61 -2.53 18.25
N ASP A 116 -10.63 -2.31 17.42
CA ASP A 116 -11.98 -2.85 17.62
C ASP A 116 -12.09 -4.33 17.20
N GLY A 117 -11.04 -4.89 16.57
CA GLY A 117 -11.01 -6.27 16.10
C GLY A 117 -11.72 -6.50 14.75
N GLU A 118 -12.18 -5.45 14.08
CA GLU A 118 -12.88 -5.53 12.79
C GLU A 118 -11.93 -5.89 11.61
N ILE A 119 -10.62 -5.78 11.81
CA ILE A 119 -9.59 -6.15 10.83
C ILE A 119 -8.60 -7.09 11.51
N ASN A 120 -8.55 -8.35 11.06
CA ASN A 120 -7.61 -9.35 11.58
C ASN A 120 -6.18 -9.10 11.07
N LYS A 121 -5.22 -9.46 11.93
CA LYS A 121 -3.76 -9.40 11.73
C LYS A 121 -3.31 -10.35 10.62
#